data_AF-A0A961I2E1-F1
#
_entry.id   AF-A0A961I2E1-F1
#
_cell.length_a   1.000
_cell.length_b   1.000
_cell.length_c   1.000
_cell.angle_alpha   90.00
_cell.angle_beta   90.00
_cell.angle_gamma   90.00
#
_symmetry.space_group_name_H-M   'P 1'
#
loop_
_entity.id
_entity.type
_entity.pdbx_description
1 polymer ?
#
loop_
_entity_poly.entity_id
_entity_poly.type
_entity_poly.pdbx_seq_one_letter_code
_entity_poly.pdbx_strand_id
1 'polypeptide(L)'
;MSEIKRIILYKHGMGYFERLSRVSGSQSIELEFKKGDMNDVLKSLSVLDLDGGVIASISCDAIRSVSEELDEIALDLPAEDVLSGLLGALRGIRLRITPAGQSNTVEGEIIGLETKPVAAGDGQVDQKRLVLLCTDGGLRNFDLFELNDITILDEKPRRD
;
A
#
# COMPACT_ATOMS: atom_id res chain seq x y z
N MET A 1 19.09 -20.88 25.00
CA MET A 1 18.06 -19.90 25.41
C MET A 1 18.72 -18.53 25.45
N SER A 2 18.11 -17.53 24.84
CA SER A 2 18.71 -16.19 24.75
C SER A 2 18.15 -15.31 25.86
N GLU A 3 19.03 -14.84 26.75
CA GLU A 3 18.69 -14.16 28.00
C GLU A 3 19.06 -12.68 27.95
N ILE A 4 18.22 -11.82 28.53
CA ILE A 4 18.56 -10.42 28.76
C ILE A 4 19.55 -10.35 29.93
N LYS A 5 20.73 -9.79 29.69
CA LYS A 5 21.79 -9.61 30.69
C LYS A 5 21.76 -8.25 31.35
N ARG A 6 21.31 -7.22 30.63
CA ARG A 6 21.24 -5.85 31.16
C ARG A 6 20.06 -5.10 30.57
N ILE A 7 19.40 -4.33 31.43
CA ILE A 7 18.40 -3.34 31.05
C ILE A 7 18.80 -2.02 31.70
N ILE A 8 18.90 -0.95 30.91
CA ILE A 8 19.11 0.42 31.41
C ILE A 8 17.95 1.26 30.92
N LEU A 9 17.22 1.90 31.83
CA LEU A 9 16.14 2.83 31.51
C LEU A 9 16.60 4.25 31.76
N TYR A 10 16.50 5.09 30.73
CA TYR A 10 16.89 6.48 30.81
C TYR A 10 15.68 7.37 31.12
N LYS A 11 15.90 8.48 31.83
CA LYS A 11 14.84 9.44 32.24
C LYS A 11 14.04 10.04 31.09
N HIS A 12 14.60 10.03 29.88
CA HIS A 12 13.98 10.54 28.66
C HIS A 12 13.16 9.47 27.89
N GLY A 13 12.90 8.31 28.51
CA GLY A 13 12.01 7.29 27.96
C GLY A 13 12.68 6.25 27.07
N MET A 14 14.00 6.29 26.91
CA MET A 14 14.75 5.28 26.15
C MET A 14 15.13 4.09 27.04
N GLY A 15 15.11 2.88 26.47
CA GLY A 15 15.59 1.65 27.09
C GLY A 15 16.74 1.03 26.30
N TYR A 16 17.83 0.67 26.98
CA TYR A 16 18.92 -0.13 26.42
C TYR A 16 18.80 -1.57 26.93
N PHE A 17 18.86 -2.52 26.01
CA PHE A 17 18.73 -3.94 26.30
C PHE A 17 19.94 -4.69 25.75
N GLU A 18 20.63 -5.41 26.62
CA GLU A 18 21.73 -6.29 26.25
C GLU A 18 21.25 -7.73 26.35
N ARG A 19 21.31 -8.45 25.23
CA ARG A 19 20.88 -9.85 25.15
C ARG A 19 22.06 -10.72 24.76
N LEU A 20 22.24 -11.83 25.47
CA LEU A 20 23.32 -12.78 25.23
C LEU A 20 22.72 -14.16 24.93
N SER A 21 23.20 -14.78 23.87
CA SER A 21 22.85 -16.15 23.48
C SER A 21 24.09 -16.91 23.08
N ARG A 22 24.15 -18.19 23.47
CA ARG A 22 25.10 -19.13 22.87
C ARG A 22 24.47 -19.70 21.60
N VAL A 23 25.23 -19.66 20.51
CA VAL A 23 24.85 -20.20 19.19
C VAL A 23 25.72 -21.44 18.92
N SER A 24 25.17 -22.45 18.27
CA SER A 24 25.92 -23.64 17.88
C SER A 24 25.60 -24.01 16.43
N GLY A 25 26.63 -24.20 15.62
CA GLY A 25 26.47 -24.37 14.17
C GLY A 25 25.86 -23.14 13.49
N SER A 26 25.09 -23.36 12.42
CA SER A 26 24.41 -22.31 11.66
C SER A 26 23.01 -22.05 12.21
N GLN A 27 22.92 -21.37 13.35
CA GLN A 27 21.64 -21.05 13.98
C GLN A 27 21.19 -19.62 13.68
N SER A 28 19.89 -19.44 13.44
CA SER A 28 19.27 -18.12 13.40
C SER A 28 18.76 -17.71 14.79
N ILE A 29 18.80 -16.40 15.07
CA ILE A 29 18.17 -15.81 16.25
C ILE A 29 17.10 -14.84 15.76
N GLU A 30 15.86 -15.08 16.18
CA GLU A 30 14.75 -14.17 15.91
C GLU A 30 14.56 -13.18 17.06
N LEU A 31 14.37 -11.92 16.70
CA LEU A 31 14.06 -10.81 17.61
C LEU A 31 12.77 -10.16 17.14
N GLU A 32 11.77 -10.12 18.02
CA GLU A 32 10.48 -9.52 17.72
C GLU A 32 10.40 -8.11 18.32
N PHE A 33 9.89 -7.17 17.52
CA PHE A 33 9.67 -5.79 17.92
C PHE A 33 8.31 -5.32 17.43
N LYS A 34 7.77 -4.29 18.08
CA LYS A 34 6.56 -3.63 17.57
C LYS A 34 6.88 -2.89 16.27
N LYS A 35 5.89 -2.86 15.37
CA LYS A 35 6.00 -2.17 14.07
C LYS A 35 6.56 -0.75 14.20
N GLY A 36 6.03 0.04 15.15
CA GLY A 36 6.42 1.44 15.36
C GLY A 36 7.85 1.64 15.88
N ASP A 37 8.44 0.63 16.51
CA ASP A 37 9.76 0.75 17.15
C ASP A 37 10.89 0.31 16.20
N MET A 38 10.56 -0.30 15.05
CA MET A 38 11.56 -0.94 14.18
C MET A 38 12.58 0.05 13.61
N ASN A 39 12.17 1.28 13.29
CA ASN A 39 13.09 2.30 12.79
C ASN A 39 14.21 2.60 13.81
N ASP A 40 13.84 2.71 15.08
CA ASP A 40 14.79 2.97 16.16
C ASP A 40 15.66 1.75 16.46
N VAL A 41 15.09 0.54 16.35
CA VAL A 41 15.84 -0.71 16.43
C VAL A 41 16.89 -0.78 15.33
N LEU A 42 16.53 -0.56 14.06
CA LEU A 42 17.48 -0.63 12.94
C LEU A 42 18.60 0.41 13.07
N LYS A 43 18.32 1.57 13.66
CA LYS A 43 19.32 2.62 13.90
C LYS A 43 20.26 2.34 15.08
N SER A 44 19.84 1.50 16.03
CA SER A 44 20.56 1.29 17.30
C SER A 44 21.04 -0.14 17.54
N LEU A 45 20.59 -1.11 16.75
CA LEU A 45 20.95 -2.51 16.88
C LEU A 45 22.44 -2.71 16.60
N SER A 46 23.14 -3.26 17.58
CA SER A 46 24.53 -3.71 17.45
C SER A 46 24.59 -5.19 17.79
N VAL A 47 25.21 -5.97 16.90
CA VAL A 47 25.40 -7.41 17.08
C VAL A 47 26.89 -7.70 17.09
N LEU A 48 27.33 -8.46 18.10
CA LEU A 48 28.73 -8.80 18.30
C LEU A 48 28.88 -10.32 18.38
N ASP A 49 29.88 -10.84 17.68
CA ASP A 49 30.42 -12.16 17.97
C ASP A 49 31.45 -12.03 19.11
N LEU A 50 31.36 -12.95 20.08
CA LEU A 50 32.19 -12.93 21.29
C LEU A 50 33.07 -14.18 21.43
N ASP A 51 32.93 -15.19 20.55
CA ASP A 51 33.68 -16.45 20.65
C ASP A 51 34.35 -16.93 19.34
N GLY A 52 34.44 -16.07 18.32
CA GLY A 52 35.14 -16.35 17.07
C GLY A 52 34.25 -16.90 15.95
N GLY A 53 32.92 -16.77 16.08
CA GLY A 53 31.94 -17.03 15.04
C GLY A 53 31.84 -15.94 13.97
N VAL A 54 30.85 -16.08 13.08
CA VAL A 54 30.58 -15.12 12.00
C VAL A 54 29.10 -14.81 11.94
N ILE A 55 28.78 -13.51 11.88
CA ILE A 55 27.43 -13.03 11.60
C ILE A 55 27.26 -12.98 10.09
N ALA A 56 26.50 -13.94 9.53
CA ALA A 56 26.35 -14.07 8.07
C ALA A 56 25.43 -13.00 7.47
N SER A 57 24.28 -12.74 8.10
CA SER A 57 23.29 -11.77 7.62
C SER A 57 22.33 -11.38 8.74
N ILE A 58 21.74 -10.19 8.60
CA ILE A 58 20.59 -9.75 9.39
C ILE A 58 19.47 -9.45 8.40
N SER A 59 18.34 -10.13 8.55
CA SER A 59 17.12 -9.93 7.75
C SER A 59 16.03 -9.32 8.62
N CYS A 60 15.27 -8.39 8.05
CA CYS A 60 14.11 -7.77 8.69
C CYS A 60 12.94 -7.83 7.71
N ASP A 61 11.75 -8.16 8.20
CA ASP A 61 10.53 -8.11 7.40
C ASP A 61 10.21 -6.65 7.07
N ALA A 62 9.93 -6.36 5.80
CA ALA A 62 9.69 -5.01 5.33
C ALA A 62 8.48 -4.39 6.05
N ILE A 63 8.76 -3.36 6.86
CA ILE A 63 7.74 -2.59 7.57
C ILE A 63 7.31 -1.44 6.68
N ARG A 64 6.56 -1.72 5.61
CA ARG A 64 6.02 -0.66 4.77
C ARG A 64 4.56 -0.37 5.15
N SER A 65 4.21 0.90 5.09
CA SER A 65 2.83 1.38 5.09
C SER A 65 2.31 1.42 3.65
N VAL A 66 0.99 1.35 3.48
CA VAL A 66 0.35 1.47 2.16
C VAL A 66 0.72 2.81 1.50
N SER A 67 0.86 3.89 2.28
CA SER A 67 1.28 5.20 1.78
C SER A 67 2.71 5.19 1.21
N GLU A 68 3.67 4.55 1.91
CA GLU A 68 5.04 4.40 1.39
C GLU A 68 5.09 3.55 0.11
N GLU A 69 4.18 2.58 -0.02
CA GLU A 69 4.04 1.77 -1.23
C GLU A 69 3.42 2.57 -2.38
N LEU A 70 2.46 3.46 -2.12
CA LEU A 70 1.87 4.35 -3.13
C LEU A 70 2.85 5.43 -3.62
N ASP A 71 3.67 5.99 -2.73
CA ASP A 71 4.71 6.97 -3.07
C ASP A 71 5.76 6.39 -4.03
N GLU A 72 6.14 5.13 -3.86
CA GLU A 72 7.10 4.44 -4.74
C GLU A 72 6.52 4.16 -6.14
N ILE A 73 5.19 4.08 -6.26
CA ILE A 73 4.48 3.94 -7.55
C ILE A 73 4.27 5.33 -8.21
N ALA A 74 4.72 6.42 -7.57
CA ALA A 74 4.47 7.80 -7.99
C ALA A 74 2.97 8.10 -8.17
N LEU A 75 2.10 7.43 -7.38
CA LEU A 75 0.68 7.74 -7.33
C LEU A 75 0.45 8.90 -6.35
N ASP A 76 0.49 10.13 -6.86
CA ASP A 76 0.03 11.30 -6.10
C ASP A 76 -1.50 11.33 -6.11
N LEU A 77 -2.12 10.80 -5.05
CA LEU A 77 -3.56 10.76 -4.87
C LEU A 77 -4.01 11.97 -4.05
N PRO A 78 -4.69 12.97 -4.66
CA PRO A 78 -5.19 14.11 -3.91
C PRO A 78 -6.20 13.65 -2.86
N ALA A 79 -6.02 14.11 -1.61
CA ALA A 79 -6.81 13.67 -0.46
C ALA A 79 -8.34 13.90 -0.64
N GLU A 80 -8.72 14.90 -1.43
CA GLU A 80 -10.11 15.26 -1.71
C GLU A 80 -10.70 14.50 -2.92
N ASP A 81 -9.88 13.79 -3.70
CA ASP A 81 -10.30 13.15 -4.95
C ASP A 81 -9.60 11.82 -5.24
N VAL A 82 -9.48 11.00 -4.19
CA VAL A 82 -8.72 9.75 -4.20
C VAL A 82 -9.22 8.76 -5.26
N LEU A 83 -10.54 8.58 -5.39
CA LEU A 83 -11.11 7.61 -6.33
C LEU A 83 -10.83 7.99 -7.79
N SER A 84 -11.02 9.26 -8.15
CA SER A 84 -10.74 9.73 -9.50
C SER A 84 -9.24 9.72 -9.77
N GLY A 85 -8.42 10.14 -8.80
CA GLY A 85 -6.96 10.05 -8.92
C GLY A 85 -6.50 8.61 -9.18
N LEU A 86 -7.04 7.65 -8.43
CA LEU A 86 -6.71 6.23 -8.56
C LEU A 86 -7.14 5.68 -9.92
N LEU A 87 -8.40 5.90 -10.32
CA LEU A 87 -8.89 5.42 -11.62
C LEU A 87 -8.18 6.10 -12.81
N GLY A 88 -7.76 7.36 -12.65
CA GLY A 88 -6.92 8.05 -13.62
C GLY A 88 -5.54 7.41 -13.76
N ALA A 89 -4.91 7.04 -12.64
CA ALA A 89 -3.62 6.35 -12.62
C ALA A 89 -3.70 4.92 -13.19
N LEU A 90 -4.88 4.29 -13.13
CA LEU A 90 -5.15 2.96 -13.65
C LEU A 90 -5.64 2.96 -15.12
N ARG A 91 -5.41 4.02 -15.88
CA ARG A 91 -5.75 4.04 -17.32
C ARG A 91 -5.14 2.83 -18.04
N GLY A 92 -5.92 2.16 -18.87
CA GLY A 92 -5.52 0.95 -19.59
C GLY A 92 -5.75 -0.36 -18.82
N ILE A 93 -6.17 -0.28 -17.55
CA ILE A 93 -6.50 -1.46 -16.74
C ILE A 93 -7.94 -1.89 -16.99
N ARG A 94 -8.18 -3.20 -17.00
CA ARG A 94 -9.52 -3.78 -17.11
C ARG A 94 -10.25 -3.76 -15.77
N LEU A 95 -11.51 -3.33 -15.82
CA LEU A 95 -12.42 -3.29 -14.68
C LEU A 95 -13.73 -4.01 -14.99
N ARG A 96 -14.42 -4.40 -13.92
CA ARG A 96 -15.85 -4.67 -13.88
C ARG A 96 -16.54 -3.61 -13.04
N ILE A 97 -17.61 -3.02 -13.55
CA ILE A 97 -18.43 -2.06 -12.81
C ILE A 97 -19.86 -2.56 -12.70
N THR A 98 -20.57 -2.07 -11.67
CA THR A 98 -22.02 -2.25 -11.52
C THR A 98 -22.69 -0.88 -11.40
N PRO A 99 -23.35 -0.37 -12.46
CA PRO A 99 -24.08 0.91 -12.39
C PRO A 99 -25.27 0.85 -11.42
N ALA A 100 -25.60 1.99 -10.80
CA ALA A 100 -26.77 2.12 -9.95
C ALA A 100 -28.06 1.80 -10.72
N GLY A 101 -28.95 1.08 -10.06
CA GLY A 101 -30.23 0.66 -10.64
C GLY A 101 -30.14 -0.49 -11.65
N GLN A 102 -28.95 -1.06 -11.90
CA GLN A 102 -28.77 -2.23 -12.77
C GLN A 102 -28.09 -3.37 -12.00
N SER A 103 -28.58 -4.60 -12.18
CA SER A 103 -27.92 -5.81 -11.64
C SER A 103 -26.87 -6.38 -12.60
N ASN A 104 -26.82 -5.89 -13.85
CA ASN A 104 -25.87 -6.36 -14.84
C ASN A 104 -24.55 -5.62 -14.68
N THR A 105 -23.47 -6.39 -14.70
CA THR A 105 -22.11 -5.87 -14.66
C THR A 105 -21.67 -5.47 -16.06
N VAL A 106 -20.82 -4.45 -16.14
CA VAL A 106 -20.17 -4.02 -17.38
C VAL A 106 -18.67 -4.19 -17.21
N GLU A 107 -18.02 -4.87 -18.16
CA GLU A 107 -16.58 -5.02 -18.18
C GLU A 107 -15.96 -4.20 -19.31
N GLY A 108 -14.81 -3.60 -19.04
CA GLY A 108 -14.09 -2.78 -20.02
C GLY A 108 -12.77 -2.27 -19.51
N GLU A 109 -12.01 -1.65 -20.41
CA GLU A 109 -10.72 -1.00 -20.12
C GLU A 109 -10.93 0.48 -19.81
N ILE A 110 -10.22 1.01 -18.81
CA ILE A 110 -10.26 2.45 -18.48
C ILE A 110 -9.63 3.24 -19.63
N ILE A 111 -10.44 4.05 -20.31
CA ILE A 111 -9.94 5.05 -21.25
C ILE A 111 -9.56 6.34 -20.54
N GLY A 112 -10.35 6.72 -19.52
CA GLY A 112 -10.06 7.89 -18.69
C GLY A 112 -11.27 8.36 -17.88
N LEU A 113 -11.11 9.54 -17.31
CA LEU A 113 -12.13 10.26 -16.54
C LEU A 113 -12.43 11.60 -17.22
N GLU A 114 -13.71 11.96 -17.28
CA GLU A 114 -14.16 13.26 -17.74
C GLU A 114 -14.86 14.02 -16.60
N THR A 115 -14.61 15.32 -16.50
CA THR A 115 -15.39 16.22 -15.64
C THR A 115 -16.31 17.05 -16.51
N LYS A 116 -17.61 17.01 -16.25
CA LYS A 116 -18.61 17.82 -16.95
C LYS A 116 -19.40 18.66 -15.95
N PRO A 117 -19.50 19.99 -16.13
CA PRO A 117 -20.38 20.79 -15.31
C PRO A 117 -21.83 20.46 -15.68
N VAL A 118 -22.62 20.10 -14.67
CA VAL A 118 -24.05 19.79 -14.81
C VAL A 118 -24.83 20.80 -13.98
N ALA A 119 -25.93 21.31 -14.55
CA ALA A 119 -26.81 22.22 -13.84
C ALA A 119 -27.51 21.49 -12.68
N ALA A 120 -27.39 22.05 -11.48
CA ALA A 120 -28.02 21.53 -10.27
C ALA A 120 -28.72 22.69 -9.55
N GLY A 121 -30.03 22.83 -9.77
CA GLY A 121 -30.81 23.95 -9.24
C GLY A 121 -30.31 25.30 -9.77
N ASP A 122 -29.96 26.21 -8.87
CA ASP A 122 -29.45 27.56 -9.17
C ASP A 122 -27.91 27.60 -9.38
N GLY A 123 -27.24 26.45 -9.46
CA GLY A 123 -25.79 26.35 -9.61
C GLY A 123 -25.32 25.30 -10.63
N GLN A 124 -24.00 25.15 -10.76
CA GLN A 124 -23.35 24.08 -11.51
C GLN A 124 -22.53 23.22 -10.56
N VAL A 125 -22.59 21.90 -10.75
CA VAL A 125 -21.78 20.92 -10.04
C VAL A 125 -20.98 20.12 -11.06
N ASP A 126 -19.72 19.88 -10.76
CA ASP A 126 -18.84 19.06 -11.58
C ASP A 126 -19.19 17.58 -11.40
N GLN A 127 -19.71 16.97 -12.46
CA GLN A 127 -20.00 15.55 -12.52
C GLN A 127 -18.81 14.81 -13.12
N LYS A 128 -18.30 13.80 -12.41
CA LYS A 128 -17.19 12.96 -12.88
C LYS A 128 -17.72 11.72 -13.57
N ARG A 129 -17.18 11.42 -14.73
CA ARG A 129 -17.60 10.29 -15.55
C ARG A 129 -16.44 9.38 -15.86
N LEU A 130 -16.63 8.08 -15.61
CA LEU A 130 -15.72 7.03 -16.03
C LEU A 130 -16.02 6.61 -17.46
N VAL A 131 -15.00 6.67 -18.32
CA VAL A 131 -15.09 6.24 -19.72
C VAL A 131 -14.43 4.88 -19.88
N LEU A 132 -15.21 3.90 -20.32
CA LEU A 132 -14.76 2.54 -20.56
C LEU A 132 -14.83 2.20 -22.04
N LEU A 133 -13.81 1.50 -22.53
CA LEU A 133 -13.91 0.68 -23.73
C LEU A 133 -14.43 -0.70 -23.32
N CYS A 134 -15.71 -0.93 -23.53
CA CYS A 134 -16.36 -2.18 -23.18
C CYS A 134 -15.86 -3.34 -24.04
N THR A 135 -15.98 -4.55 -23.50
CA THR A 135 -15.54 -5.79 -24.18
C THR A 135 -16.31 -6.08 -25.47
N ASP A 136 -17.49 -5.48 -25.65
CA ASP A 136 -18.26 -5.51 -26.90
C ASP A 136 -17.76 -4.52 -27.96
N GLY A 137 -16.67 -3.80 -27.67
CA GLY A 137 -16.07 -2.77 -28.53
C GLY A 137 -16.76 -1.40 -28.41
N GLY A 138 -17.80 -1.27 -27.59
CA GLY A 138 -18.50 -0.01 -27.39
C GLY A 138 -17.76 0.91 -26.42
N LEU A 139 -17.72 2.22 -26.72
CA LEU A 139 -17.34 3.22 -25.74
C LEU A 139 -18.55 3.65 -24.93
N ARG A 140 -18.46 3.54 -23.60
CA ARG A 140 -19.55 3.90 -22.68
C ARG A 140 -19.03 4.79 -21.56
N ASN A 141 -19.85 5.74 -21.15
CA ASN A 141 -19.56 6.59 -20.00
C ASN A 141 -20.56 6.32 -18.87
N PHE A 142 -20.08 6.37 -17.64
CA PHE A 142 -20.84 6.14 -16.43
C PHE A 142 -20.58 7.28 -15.46
N ASP A 143 -21.61 7.78 -14.77
CA ASP A 143 -21.37 8.66 -13.63
C ASP A 143 -20.61 7.86 -12.56
N LEU A 144 -19.44 8.36 -12.18
CA LEU A 144 -18.55 7.69 -11.24
C LEU A 144 -19.20 7.51 -9.87
N PHE A 145 -20.04 8.46 -9.44
CA PHE A 145 -20.70 8.44 -8.14
C PHE A 145 -22.02 7.66 -8.13
N GLU A 146 -22.49 7.23 -9.30
CA GLU A 146 -23.63 6.30 -9.44
C GLU A 146 -23.16 4.87 -9.69
N LEU A 147 -21.91 4.52 -9.38
CA LEU A 147 -21.43 3.13 -9.43
C LEU A 147 -21.56 2.47 -8.06
N ASN A 148 -22.18 1.28 -8.03
CA ASN A 148 -22.33 0.49 -6.80
C ASN A 148 -21.06 -0.31 -6.48
N ASP A 149 -20.37 -0.82 -7.50
CA ASP A 149 -19.16 -1.63 -7.35
C ASP A 149 -18.19 -1.36 -8.50
N ILE A 150 -16.89 -1.35 -8.19
CA ILE A 150 -15.79 -1.29 -9.14
C ILE A 150 -14.78 -2.35 -8.73
N THR A 151 -14.61 -3.38 -9.56
CA THR A 151 -13.66 -4.46 -9.35
C THR A 151 -12.56 -4.38 -10.41
N ILE A 152 -11.30 -4.30 -10.01
CA ILE A 152 -10.15 -4.40 -10.92
C ILE A 152 -9.98 -5.86 -11.32
N LEU A 153 -9.89 -6.13 -12.62
CA LEU A 153 -9.84 -7.50 -13.16
C LEU A 153 -8.42 -7.97 -13.50
N ASP A 154 -7.47 -7.06 -13.66
CA ASP A 154 -6.09 -7.43 -13.98
C ASP A 154 -5.30 -7.83 -12.72
N GLU A 155 -4.76 -9.05 -12.74
CA GLU A 155 -3.86 -9.53 -11.69
C GLU A 155 -2.48 -8.89 -11.82
N LYS A 156 -2.25 -7.85 -11.02
CA LYS A 156 -1.03 -7.06 -10.93
C LYS A 156 -0.69 -6.29 -12.21
N PRO A 157 -0.28 -5.01 -12.13
CA PRO A 157 0.38 -4.37 -13.25
C PRO A 157 1.69 -5.14 -13.53
N ARG A 158 1.69 -6.02 -14.54
CA ARG A 158 2.92 -6.59 -15.09
C ARG A 158 3.66 -5.46 -15.76
N ARG A 159 4.83 -5.10 -15.20
CA ARG A 159 5.81 -4.23 -15.84
C ARG A 159 6.69 -5.07 -16.77
N ASP A 160 6.78 -4.63 -18.01
CA ASP A 160 8.00 -4.71 -18.82
C ASP A 160 8.94 -3.56 -18.43
#